data_AF-A7MQ42-F1
#
_entry.id   AF-A7MQ42-F1
#
_cell.length_a   1.000
_cell.length_b   1.000
_cell.length_c   1.000
_cell.angle_alpha   90.00
_cell.angle_beta   90.00
_cell.angle_gamma   90.00
#
_symmetry.space_group_name_H-M   'P 1'
#
loop_
_entity.id
_entity.type
_entity.pdbx_description
1 polymer ?
#
loop_
_entity_poly.entity_id
_entity_poly.type
_entity_poly.pdbx_seq_one_letter_code
_entity_poly.pdbx_strand_id
1 'polypeptide(L)'
;MRNGAEQRTTYGYDAFGRRSWKQDAFGVTTFVWDGNRLLSELRGGRSHLWIYEDDSFAPLAQISLGKGDTEHDAEVYWYHNDVSGMPRELTGAGGEIAWRADTA
;
A
#
# COMPACT_ATOMS: atom_id res chain seq x y z
N MET A 1 8.84 22.30 -27.54
CA MET A 1 7.74 22.39 -26.56
C MET A 1 7.28 20.97 -26.27
N ARG A 2 7.39 20.51 -25.01
CA ARG A 2 6.99 19.15 -24.60
C ARG A 2 5.54 19.26 -24.14
N ASN A 3 4.59 18.70 -24.90
CA ASN A 3 3.18 18.66 -24.53
C ASN A 3 3.03 17.84 -23.25
N GLY A 4 3.03 18.50 -22.09
CA GLY A 4 2.78 17.87 -20.80
C GLY A 4 1.29 17.58 -20.70
N ALA A 5 0.91 16.31 -20.83
CA ALA A 5 -0.47 15.91 -20.57
C ALA A 5 -0.82 16.26 -19.11
N GLU A 6 -1.86 17.07 -18.92
CA GLU A 6 -2.39 17.37 -17.60
C GLU A 6 -2.97 16.08 -17.00
N GLN A 7 -2.43 15.65 -15.85
CA GLN A 7 -2.95 14.50 -15.13
C GLN A 7 -3.84 14.96 -13.98
N ARG A 8 -5.14 14.70 -14.07
CA ARG A 8 -6.10 14.96 -13.00
C ARG A 8 -6.31 13.70 -12.15
N THR A 9 -6.27 13.86 -10.83
CA THR A 9 -6.67 12.83 -9.87
C THR A 9 -7.75 13.39 -8.95
N THR A 10 -8.83 12.66 -8.75
CA THR A 10 -9.92 13.01 -7.82
C THR A 10 -9.93 12.07 -6.61
N TYR A 11 -10.45 12.55 -5.49
CA TYR A 11 -10.40 11.85 -4.21
C TYR A 11 -11.76 11.91 -3.52
N GLY A 12 -12.13 10.82 -2.85
CA GLY A 12 -13.26 10.77 -1.93
C GLY A 12 -12.77 10.47 -0.52
N TYR A 13 -13.49 11.01 0.46
CA TYR A 13 -13.15 10.91 1.88
C TYR A 13 -14.36 10.45 2.69
N ASP A 14 -14.12 9.72 3.77
CA ASP A 14 -15.15 9.38 4.76
C ASP A 14 -15.40 10.53 5.74
N ALA A 15 -16.36 10.34 6.66
CA ALA A 15 -16.74 11.34 7.65
C ALA A 15 -15.62 11.71 8.63
N PHE A 16 -14.58 10.88 8.76
CA PHE A 16 -13.40 11.13 9.59
C PHE A 16 -12.27 11.81 8.79
N GLY A 17 -12.50 12.13 7.51
CA GLY A 17 -11.52 12.78 6.65
C GLY A 17 -10.45 11.83 6.10
N ARG A 18 -10.61 10.51 6.25
CA ARG A 18 -9.69 9.53 5.66
C ARG A 18 -10.08 9.26 4.22
N ARG A 19 -9.10 9.03 3.35
CA ARG A 19 -9.36 8.77 1.93
C ARG A 19 -10.08 7.43 1.77
N SER A 20 -11.28 7.43 1.21
CA SER A 20 -12.03 6.19 0.91
C SER A 20 -11.73 5.68 -0.49
N TRP A 21 -11.44 6.58 -1.44
CA TRP A 21 -11.01 6.21 -2.78
C TRP A 21 -10.20 7.34 -3.45
N LYS A 22 -9.42 6.98 -4.46
CA LYS A 22 -8.84 7.92 -5.45
C LYS A 22 -9.10 7.42 -6.85
N GLN A 23 -9.25 8.33 -7.80
CA GLN A 23 -9.39 8.03 -9.22
C GLN A 23 -8.40 8.85 -10.02
N ASP A 24 -7.54 8.17 -10.76
CA ASP A 24 -6.62 8.76 -11.73
C ASP A 24 -6.97 8.27 -13.15
N ALA A 25 -6.20 8.70 -14.16
CA ALA A 25 -6.40 8.31 -15.55
C ALA A 25 -6.32 6.78 -15.80
N PHE A 26 -5.76 6.02 -14.86
CA PHE A 26 -5.52 4.58 -14.95
C PHE A 26 -6.44 3.78 -14.01
N GLY A 27 -7.45 4.39 -13.41
CA GLY A 27 -8.51 3.70 -12.65
C GLY A 27 -8.71 4.18 -11.22
N VAL A 28 -9.46 3.39 -10.46
CA VAL A 28 -9.87 3.68 -9.07
C VAL A 28 -9.08 2.81 -8.11
N THR A 29 -8.58 3.41 -7.04
CA THR A 29 -8.07 2.71 -5.84
C THR A 29 -9.04 2.97 -4.70
N THR A 30 -9.51 1.92 -4.03
CA THR A 30 -10.36 2.01 -2.83
C THR A 30 -9.53 1.67 -1.60
N PHE A 31 -9.78 2.34 -0.48
CA PHE A 31 -9.04 2.17 0.77
C PHE A 31 -9.98 1.74 1.90
N VAL A 32 -9.53 0.78 2.71
CA VAL A 32 -10.22 0.26 3.89
C VAL A 32 -9.37 0.58 5.11
N TRP A 33 -10.01 1.02 6.19
CA TRP A 33 -9.34 1.51 7.39
C TRP A 33 -9.76 0.70 8.62
N ASP A 34 -8.80 0.37 9.48
CA ASP A 34 -9.01 -0.13 10.84
C ASP A 34 -8.57 0.94 11.83
N GLY A 35 -9.54 1.58 12.51
CA GLY A 35 -9.28 2.81 13.26
C GLY A 35 -8.55 3.84 12.37
N ASN A 36 -7.37 4.30 12.78
CA ASN A 36 -6.57 5.24 11.98
C ASN A 36 -5.50 4.56 11.10
N ARG A 37 -5.49 3.23 11.02
CA ARG A 37 -4.53 2.46 10.23
C ARG A 37 -5.14 2.06 8.89
N LEU A 38 -4.36 2.15 7.82
CA LEU A 38 -4.80 1.66 6.52
C LEU A 38 -4.79 0.14 6.58
N LEU A 39 -5.97 -0.48 6.56
CA LEU A 39 -6.06 -1.93 6.57
C LEU A 39 -5.76 -2.48 5.17
N SER A 40 -6.39 -1.94 4.13
CA SER A 40 -6.26 -2.49 2.79
C SER A 40 -6.46 -1.46 1.69
N GLU A 41 -5.89 -1.71 0.51
CA GLU A 41 -6.21 -1.02 -0.73
C GLU A 41 -6.59 -2.03 -1.82
N LEU A 42 -7.50 -1.64 -2.70
CA LEU A 42 -7.95 -2.44 -3.84
C LEU A 42 -7.83 -1.62 -5.13
N ARG A 43 -7.13 -2.16 -6.13
CA ARG A 43 -7.02 -1.56 -7.47
C ARG A 43 -6.86 -2.64 -8.53
N GLY A 44 -7.64 -2.54 -9.61
CA GLY A 44 -7.43 -3.38 -10.80
C GLY A 44 -7.53 -4.89 -10.52
N GLY A 45 -8.31 -5.29 -9.53
CA GLY A 45 -8.43 -6.68 -9.10
C GLY A 45 -7.31 -7.17 -8.17
N ARG A 46 -6.32 -6.33 -7.84
CA ARG A 46 -5.31 -6.64 -6.82
C ARG A 46 -5.63 -5.93 -5.52
N SER A 47 -5.52 -6.66 -4.41
CA SER A 47 -5.66 -6.15 -3.06
C SER A 47 -4.31 -6.21 -2.34
N HIS A 48 -4.02 -5.18 -1.56
CA HIS A 48 -2.92 -5.18 -0.60
C HIS A 48 -3.51 -5.03 0.80
N LEU A 49 -3.07 -5.85 1.75
CA LEU A 49 -3.45 -5.84 3.16
C LEU A 49 -2.20 -5.55 3.99
N TRP A 50 -2.27 -4.62 4.93
CA TRP A 50 -1.15 -4.29 5.82
C TRP A 50 -1.34 -4.91 7.20
N ILE A 51 -0.25 -5.45 7.72
CA ILE A 51 -0.11 -5.90 9.10
C ILE A 51 0.85 -4.92 9.78
N TYR A 52 0.52 -4.50 10.99
CA TYR A 52 1.29 -3.53 11.76
C TYR A 52 1.94 -4.20 12.98
N GLU A 53 3.04 -3.61 13.46
CA GLU A 53 3.59 -3.96 14.77
C GLU A 53 2.58 -3.66 15.89
N ASP A 54 2.75 -4.33 17.04
CA ASP A 54 1.83 -4.17 18.18
C ASP A 54 1.80 -2.71 18.67
N ASP A 55 0.59 -2.21 18.90
CA ASP A 55 0.30 -0.82 19.27
C ASP A 55 1.07 0.27 18.48
N SER A 56 1.40 0.01 17.21
CA SER A 56 2.23 0.90 16.38
C SER A 56 1.58 1.22 15.02
N PHE A 57 2.02 2.32 14.39
CA PHE A 57 1.72 2.63 13.00
C PHE A 57 2.80 2.12 12.02
N ALA A 58 3.88 1.52 12.54
CA ALA A 58 4.93 0.91 11.75
C ALA A 58 4.38 -0.35 11.04
N PRO A 59 4.40 -0.41 9.70
CA PRO A 59 3.98 -1.61 8.98
C PRO A 59 5.00 -2.72 9.21
N LEU A 60 4.53 -3.92 9.51
CA LEU A 60 5.35 -5.12 9.65
C LEU A 60 5.40 -5.90 8.33
N ALA A 61 4.24 -6.08 7.70
CA ALA A 61 4.12 -6.86 6.48
C ALA A 61 3.01 -6.32 5.57
N GLN A 62 3.13 -6.61 4.27
CA GLN A 62 2.06 -6.46 3.30
C GLN A 62 1.78 -7.80 2.62
N ILE A 63 0.51 -8.15 2.52
CA ILE A 63 0.02 -9.31 1.78
C ILE A 63 -0.65 -8.80 0.51
N SER A 64 -0.21 -9.28 -0.65
CA SER A 64 -0.70 -8.91 -1.97
C SER A 64 -1.38 -10.11 -2.63
N LEU A 65 -2.64 -9.92 -3.04
CA LEU A 65 -3.46 -10.95 -3.67
C LEU A 65 -4.14 -10.39 -4.92
N GLY A 66 -4.01 -11.09 -6.04
CA GLY A 66 -4.75 -10.88 -7.26
C GLY A 66 -6.17 -11.45 -7.21
N LYS A 67 -6.97 -11.10 -8.23
CA LYS A 67 -8.36 -11.55 -8.32
C LYS A 67 -8.39 -13.03 -8.68
N GLY A 68 -8.94 -13.84 -7.79
CA GLY A 68 -9.05 -15.29 -7.98
C GLY A 68 -7.91 -16.07 -7.34
N ASP A 69 -6.91 -15.36 -6.79
CA ASP A 69 -5.83 -15.95 -6.00
C ASP A 69 -6.36 -16.47 -4.66
N THR A 70 -5.73 -17.53 -4.17
CA THR A 70 -5.95 -18.07 -2.82
C THR A 70 -4.86 -17.57 -1.88
N GLU A 71 -4.98 -17.84 -0.57
CA GLU A 71 -3.92 -17.53 0.38
C GLU A 71 -2.57 -18.17 0.05
N HIS A 72 -2.55 -19.25 -0.72
CA HIS A 72 -1.31 -19.93 -1.15
C HIS A 72 -0.58 -19.19 -2.28
N ASP A 73 -1.28 -18.32 -3.01
CA ASP A 73 -0.74 -17.52 -4.11
C ASP A 73 -0.28 -16.13 -3.62
N ALA A 74 -0.46 -15.84 -2.33
CA ALA A 74 -0.17 -14.55 -1.74
C ALA A 74 1.31 -14.17 -1.86
N GLU A 75 1.56 -12.98 -2.41
CA GLU A 75 2.87 -12.33 -2.31
C GLU A 75 2.97 -11.66 -0.95
N VAL A 76 3.95 -12.07 -0.14
CA VAL A 76 4.21 -11.49 1.18
C VAL A 76 5.48 -10.65 1.13
N TYR A 77 5.36 -9.43 1.61
CA TYR A 77 6.46 -8.49 1.74
C TYR A 77 6.67 -8.07 3.20
N TRP A 78 7.91 -8.03 3.64
CA TRP A 78 8.32 -7.67 5.00
C TRP A 78 8.98 -6.30 5.00
N TYR A 79 8.45 -5.40 5.84
CA TYR A 79 8.98 -4.06 6.01
C TYR A 79 10.14 -4.08 7.01
N HIS A 80 11.24 -3.44 6.64
CA HIS A 80 12.36 -3.15 7.53
C HIS A 80 12.35 -1.66 7.80
N ASN A 81 11.87 -1.29 8.97
CA ASN A 81 11.68 0.10 9.37
C ASN A 81 12.90 0.63 10.16
N ASP A 82 13.12 1.94 10.12
CA ASP A 82 13.99 2.58 11.11
C ASP A 82 13.27 2.75 12.46
N VAL A 83 13.97 3.34 13.44
CA VAL A 83 13.46 3.55 14.81
C VAL A 83 12.20 4.43 14.90
N SER A 84 11.88 5.18 13.84
CA SER A 84 10.67 6.01 13.76
C SER A 84 9.49 5.27 13.11
N GLY A 85 9.69 4.04 12.65
CA GLY A 85 8.71 3.28 11.89
C GLY A 85 8.71 3.61 10.39
N MET A 86 9.72 4.35 9.89
CA MET A 86 9.80 4.68 8.47
C MET A 86 10.42 3.52 7.68
N PRO A 87 9.73 2.99 6.64
CA PRO A 87 10.28 1.93 5.80
C PRO A 87 11.62 2.31 5.16
N ARG A 88 12.62 1.46 5.33
CA ARG A 88 13.95 1.56 4.70
C ARG A 88 14.15 0.52 3.63
N GLU A 89 13.54 -0.65 3.79
CA GLU A 89 13.61 -1.76 2.85
C GLU A 89 12.33 -2.61 2.91
N LEU A 90 12.03 -3.26 1.80
CA LEU A 90 10.98 -4.24 1.66
C LEU A 90 11.59 -5.52 1.08
N THR A 91 11.46 -6.65 1.76
CA THR A 91 11.90 -7.95 1.25
C THR A 91 10.72 -8.85 0.93
N GLY A 92 10.78 -9.62 -0.15
CA GLY A 92 9.80 -10.66 -0.41
C GLY A 92 10.00 -11.90 0.45
N ALA A 93 9.18 -12.92 0.23
CA ALA A 93 9.13 -14.12 1.09
C ALA A 93 10.45 -14.93 1.10
N GLY A 94 11.25 -14.86 0.03
CA GLY A 94 12.56 -15.52 -0.05
C GLY A 94 13.72 -14.70 0.51
N GLY A 95 13.45 -13.50 1.04
CA GLY A 95 14.48 -12.57 1.52
C GLY A 95 15.10 -11.70 0.43
N GLU A 96 14.63 -11.79 -0.81
CA GLU A 96 15.01 -10.91 -1.89
C GLU A 96 14.52 -9.48 -1.65
N ILE A 97 15.34 -8.49 -2.01
CA ILE A 97 14.98 -7.08 -1.87
C ILE A 97 14.00 -6.72 -2.98
N ALA A 98 12.75 -6.45 -2.61
CA ALA A 98 11.71 -5.95 -3.51
C ALA A 98 11.81 -4.44 -3.70
N TRP A 99 12.24 -3.72 -2.65
CA TRP A 99 12.45 -2.28 -2.68
C TRP A 99 13.39 -1.84 -1.55
N ARG A 100 14.14 -0.76 -1.76
CA ARG A 100 14.94 -0.10 -0.72
C ARG A 100 14.92 1.40 -0.95
N ALA A 101 14.82 2.18 0.12
CA ALA A 101 14.97 3.63 0.07
C ALA A 101 16.44 4.00 -0.18
N ASP A 102 16.66 4.92 -1.13
CA ASP A 102 17.95 5.58 -1.24
C ASP A 102 18.14 6.50 -0.03
N THR A 103 19.34 6.44 0.56
CA THR A 103 19.75 7.38 1.60
C THR A 103 20.54 8.48 0.91
N ALA A 104 19.98 9.68 0.82
CA ALA A 104 20.73 10.87 0.40
C ALA A 104 21.71 11.30 1.50
#